data_AF-A0A231VKI2-F1
#
_entry.id   AF-A0A231VKI2-F1
#
_cell.length_a   1.000
_cell.length_b   1.000
_cell.length_c   1.000
_cell.angle_alpha   90.00
_cell.angle_beta   90.00
_cell.angle_gamma   90.00
#
_symmetry.space_group_name_H-M   'P 1'
#
loop_
_entity.id
_entity.type
_entity.pdbx_description
1 polymer ?
#
loop_
_entity_poly.entity_id
_entity_poly.type
_entity_poly.pdbx_seq_one_letter_code
_entity_poly.pdbx_strand_id
1 'polypeptide(L)'
;MSNQALIVLVKGNISEILHRRRFFAVLAISFLISLYKLSNIATYTRLYKTTFNIYDLLLSNMSNFHEVMFALNFLFLFLIGNMFLHGNDNLRIIRCNSKDEWFIMNFLSIFTLALIFVACIIIINVLIGCLNLDFQNLWSDGSKTISKELNKMPKEIISYMSPLTAVLISSLFLIFNFTILGTVFYIGIICFRKVYMGFITSSFIIIMSIAAKYMNLIKYTKYLLADNILLFNHNFRRANTLPTIPYSFIYLASIIVITYILGLFLFKRQDFDVGGNNNDY
;
A
#
# COMPACT_ATOMS: atom_id res chain seq x y z
N MET A 1 6.84 10.58 27.31
CA MET A 1 7.95 11.09 26.49
C MET A 1 7.50 12.37 25.77
N SER A 2 8.37 13.35 25.47
CA SER A 2 7.94 14.54 24.70
C SER A 2 7.63 14.16 23.24
N ASN A 3 6.68 14.83 22.60
CA ASN A 3 6.34 14.60 21.18
C ASN A 3 7.60 14.69 20.26
N GLN A 4 8.58 15.50 20.63
CA GLN A 4 9.84 15.65 19.90
C GLN A 4 10.68 14.37 19.92
N ALA A 5 10.79 13.70 21.06
CA ALA A 5 11.56 12.45 21.15
C ALA A 5 10.90 11.32 20.35
N LEU A 6 9.57 11.27 20.28
CA LEU A 6 8.85 10.27 19.47
C LEU A 6 9.15 10.46 17.97
N ILE A 7 9.13 11.72 17.52
CA ILE A 7 9.48 12.07 16.14
C ILE A 7 10.92 11.69 15.80
N VAL A 8 11.87 11.90 16.73
CA VAL A 8 13.27 11.52 16.52
C VAL A 8 13.43 10.01 16.35
N LEU A 9 12.72 9.20 17.15
CA LEU A 9 12.77 7.74 17.02
C LEU A 9 12.14 7.25 15.71
N VAL A 10 10.99 7.79 15.31
CA VAL A 10 10.37 7.49 14.02
C VAL A 10 11.33 7.84 12.87
N LYS A 11 11.94 9.03 12.90
CA LYS A 11 12.96 9.44 11.91
C LYS A 11 14.14 8.48 11.87
N GLY A 12 14.63 8.03 13.03
CA GLY A 12 15.71 7.05 13.12
C GLY A 12 15.36 5.72 12.44
N ASN A 13 14.18 5.17 12.72
CA ASN A 13 13.69 3.94 12.11
C ASN A 13 13.57 4.08 10.58
N ILE A 14 12.97 5.18 10.12
CA ILE A 14 12.81 5.45 8.69
C ILE A 14 14.17 5.60 8.01
N SER A 15 15.08 6.39 8.59
CA SER A 15 16.43 6.60 8.03
C SER A 15 17.16 5.26 7.88
N GLU A 16 17.09 4.40 8.88
CA GLU A 16 17.74 3.09 8.82
C GLU A 16 17.19 2.22 7.68
N ILE A 17 15.88 2.27 7.42
CA ILE A 17 15.26 1.52 6.32
C ILE A 17 15.70 2.08 4.95
N LEU A 18 15.70 3.42 4.80
CA LEU A 18 16.03 4.07 3.54
C LEU A 18 17.46 3.82 3.07
N HIS A 19 18.40 3.60 4.00
CA HIS A 19 19.80 3.33 3.67
C HIS A 19 20.09 1.85 3.35
N ARG A 20 19.11 0.95 3.45
CA ARG A 20 19.32 -0.48 3.19
C ARG A 20 19.26 -0.83 1.72
N ARG A 21 20.12 -1.76 1.31
CA ARG A 21 20.13 -2.36 -0.04
C ARG A 21 18.76 -2.87 -0.49
N ARG A 22 17.96 -3.41 0.44
CA ARG A 22 16.61 -3.91 0.15
C ARG A 22 15.64 -2.81 -0.27
N PHE A 23 15.77 -1.59 0.26
CA PHE A 23 14.96 -0.45 -0.20
C PHE A 23 15.25 -0.12 -1.66
N PHE A 24 16.53 -0.02 -2.02
CA PHE A 24 16.94 0.19 -3.41
C PHE A 24 16.50 -0.96 -4.34
N ALA A 25 16.56 -2.21 -3.88
CA ALA A 25 16.04 -3.35 -4.64
C ALA A 25 14.53 -3.23 -4.91
N VAL A 26 13.74 -2.85 -3.90
CA VAL A 26 12.30 -2.60 -4.05
C VAL A 26 12.03 -1.46 -5.03
N LEU A 27 12.80 -0.36 -4.96
CA LEU A 27 12.68 0.73 -5.93
C LEU A 27 13.06 0.31 -7.34
N ALA A 28 14.13 -0.48 -7.51
CA ALA A 28 14.55 -1.00 -8.81
C ALA A 28 13.48 -1.90 -9.44
N ILE A 29 12.86 -2.78 -8.65
CA ILE A 29 11.75 -3.62 -9.14
C ILE A 29 10.54 -2.74 -9.52
N SER A 30 10.19 -1.75 -8.69
CA SER A 30 9.11 -0.79 -8.99
C SER A 30 9.36 0.01 -10.26
N PHE A 31 10.62 0.37 -10.51
CA PHE A 31 11.07 1.02 -11.73
C PHE A 31 10.91 0.12 -12.96
N LEU A 32 11.34 -1.15 -12.88
CA LEU A 32 11.16 -2.13 -13.96
C LEU A 32 9.68 -2.38 -14.30
N ILE A 33 8.83 -2.49 -13.27
CA ILE A 33 7.37 -2.58 -13.43
C ILE A 33 6.83 -1.38 -14.20
N SER A 34 7.24 -0.17 -13.80
CA SER A 34 6.77 1.08 -14.41
C SER A 34 7.25 1.21 -15.86
N LEU A 35 8.48 0.80 -16.15
CA LEU A 35 9.00 0.70 -17.53
C LEU A 35 8.21 -0.29 -18.38
N TYR A 36 7.87 -1.46 -17.83
CA TYR A 36 7.04 -2.45 -18.51
C TYR A 36 5.66 -1.87 -18.86
N LYS A 37 5.01 -1.11 -17.96
CA LYS A 37 3.75 -0.42 -18.28
C LYS A 37 3.91 0.63 -19.35
N LEU A 38 4.97 1.44 -19.30
CA LEU A 38 5.22 2.44 -20.34
C LEU A 38 5.39 1.77 -21.71
N SER A 39 6.08 0.63 -21.78
CA SER A 39 6.21 -0.17 -23.01
C SER A 39 4.85 -0.67 -23.52
N ASN A 40 3.99 -1.14 -22.62
CA ASN A 40 2.62 -1.53 -22.99
C ASN A 40 1.81 -0.33 -23.51
N ILE A 41 1.90 0.83 -22.85
CA ILE A 41 1.26 2.07 -23.31
C ILE A 41 1.75 2.44 -24.71
N ALA A 42 3.06 2.43 -24.95
CA ALA A 42 3.63 2.71 -26.27
C ALA A 42 3.14 1.73 -27.34
N THR A 43 2.95 0.46 -26.98
CA THR A 43 2.37 -0.56 -27.86
C THR A 43 0.89 -0.25 -28.16
N TYR A 44 0.10 0.11 -27.15
CA TYR A 44 -1.30 0.52 -27.32
C TYR A 44 -1.44 1.78 -28.19
N THR A 45 -0.57 2.77 -27.99
CA THR A 45 -0.49 3.98 -28.83
C THR A 45 -0.31 3.61 -30.30
N ARG A 46 0.58 2.67 -30.61
CA ARG A 46 0.84 2.22 -32.00
C ARG A 46 -0.33 1.43 -32.58
N LEU A 47 -0.89 0.49 -31.82
CA LEU A 47 -1.96 -0.39 -32.29
C LEU A 47 -3.29 0.32 -32.50
N TYR A 48 -3.68 1.17 -31.54
CA TYR A 48 -4.99 1.83 -31.53
C TYR A 48 -4.94 3.28 -32.01
N LYS A 49 -3.75 3.79 -32.37
CA LYS A 49 -3.53 5.19 -32.80
C LYS A 49 -4.13 6.20 -31.80
N THR A 50 -3.96 5.93 -30.51
CA THR A 50 -4.47 6.74 -29.40
C THR A 50 -3.33 7.39 -28.64
N THR A 51 -3.59 8.54 -28.03
CA THR A 51 -2.62 9.22 -27.16
C THR A 51 -2.86 8.82 -25.70
N PHE A 52 -1.77 8.77 -24.93
CA PHE A 52 -1.79 8.53 -23.49
C PHE A 52 -1.04 9.65 -22.77
N ASN A 53 -1.39 9.90 -21.52
CA ASN A 53 -0.74 10.91 -20.68
C ASN A 53 -0.09 10.27 -19.45
N ILE A 54 0.60 11.08 -18.64
CA ILE A 54 1.28 10.61 -17.44
C ILE A 54 0.32 10.00 -16.39
N TYR A 55 -0.92 10.49 -16.33
CA TYR A 55 -1.93 10.01 -15.39
C TYR A 55 -2.40 8.60 -15.73
N ASP A 56 -2.43 8.23 -17.02
CA ASP A 56 -2.70 6.86 -17.45
C ASP A 56 -1.66 5.89 -16.92
N LEU A 57 -0.37 6.26 -17.01
CA LEU A 57 0.72 5.46 -16.47
C LEU A 57 0.59 5.31 -14.96
N LEU A 58 0.37 6.42 -14.23
CA LEU A 58 0.18 6.42 -12.77
C LEU A 58 -1.00 5.53 -12.36
N LEU A 59 -2.17 5.70 -12.97
CA LEU A 59 -3.36 4.90 -12.64
C LEU A 59 -3.21 3.43 -13.06
N SER A 60 -2.49 3.14 -14.14
CA SER A 60 -2.19 1.76 -14.55
C SER A 60 -1.33 1.03 -13.52
N ASN A 61 -0.51 1.74 -12.77
CA ASN A 61 0.29 1.17 -11.69
C ASN A 61 -0.44 1.15 -10.34
N MET A 62 -1.22 2.19 -10.05
CA MET A 62 -1.81 2.41 -8.73
C MET A 62 -3.25 1.87 -8.59
N SER A 63 -3.93 1.55 -9.69
CA SER A 63 -5.33 1.12 -9.69
C SER A 63 -5.60 -0.15 -10.50
N ASN A 64 -4.54 -0.76 -11.05
CA ASN A 64 -4.65 -2.08 -11.66
C ASN A 64 -4.61 -3.18 -10.59
N PHE A 65 -5.56 -4.11 -10.68
CA PHE A 65 -5.69 -5.19 -9.71
C PHE A 65 -4.44 -6.06 -9.59
N HIS A 66 -3.87 -6.50 -10.72
CA HIS A 66 -2.71 -7.39 -10.69
C HIS A 66 -1.49 -6.68 -10.10
N GLU A 67 -1.29 -5.42 -10.48
CA GLU A 67 -0.16 -4.64 -10.03
C GLU A 67 -0.17 -4.43 -8.52
N VAL A 68 -1.29 -3.93 -8.00
CA VAL A 68 -1.42 -3.65 -6.58
C VAL A 68 -1.38 -4.94 -5.76
N MET A 69 -2.14 -5.96 -6.16
CA MET A 69 -2.33 -7.17 -5.35
C MET A 69 -1.13 -8.13 -5.38
N PHE A 70 -0.44 -8.26 -6.52
CA PHE A 70 0.65 -9.24 -6.67
C PHE A 70 2.05 -8.62 -6.65
N ALA A 71 2.21 -7.34 -6.96
CA ALA A 71 3.51 -6.69 -6.95
C ALA A 71 3.66 -5.71 -5.79
N LEU A 72 2.90 -4.60 -5.79
CA LEU A 72 3.12 -3.51 -4.85
C LEU A 72 2.90 -3.92 -3.39
N ASN A 73 1.87 -4.72 -3.10
CA ASN A 73 1.63 -5.25 -1.76
C ASN A 73 2.83 -6.09 -1.25
N PHE A 74 3.33 -7.03 -2.06
CA PHE A 74 4.43 -7.90 -1.66
C PHE A 74 5.76 -7.15 -1.58
N LEU A 75 6.01 -6.19 -2.46
CA LEU A 75 7.16 -5.29 -2.38
C LEU A 75 7.16 -4.49 -1.07
N PHE A 76 5.99 -3.97 -0.67
CA PHE A 76 5.84 -3.29 0.61
C PHE A 76 6.06 -4.23 1.80
N LEU A 77 5.49 -5.45 1.78
CA LEU A 77 5.71 -6.45 2.83
C LEU A 77 7.19 -6.86 2.95
N PHE A 78 7.91 -6.97 1.84
CA PHE A 78 9.34 -7.23 1.84
C PHE A 78 10.14 -6.06 2.43
N LEU A 79 9.71 -4.82 2.15
CA LEU A 79 10.35 -3.62 2.67
C LEU A 79 10.19 -3.50 4.20
N ILE A 80 8.95 -3.65 4.70
CA ILE A 80 8.62 -3.43 6.11
C ILE A 80 9.23 -4.49 7.04
N GLY A 81 9.45 -5.72 6.55
CA GLY A 81 10.10 -6.77 7.35
C GLY A 81 11.46 -6.36 7.91
N ASN A 82 12.19 -5.47 7.22
CA ASN A 82 13.48 -4.96 7.70
C ASN A 82 13.39 -4.14 8.97
N MET A 83 12.26 -3.47 9.20
CA MET A 83 12.07 -2.64 10.39
C MET A 83 12.12 -3.48 11.68
N PHE A 84 11.81 -4.78 11.57
CA PHE A 84 11.66 -5.69 12.71
C PHE A 84 12.73 -6.80 12.78
N LEU A 85 13.73 -6.80 11.89
CA LEU A 85 14.78 -7.83 11.84
C LEU A 85 15.93 -7.63 12.85
N HIS A 86 15.78 -6.80 13.89
CA HIS A 86 16.86 -6.48 14.82
C HIS A 86 16.67 -7.06 16.22
N GLY A 87 17.62 -7.91 16.63
CA GLY A 87 17.65 -8.59 17.93
C GLY A 87 18.09 -7.74 19.12
N ASN A 88 17.76 -6.45 19.16
CA ASN A 88 18.03 -5.59 20.33
C ASN A 88 16.79 -4.79 20.75
N ASP A 89 15.63 -5.46 20.71
CA ASP A 89 14.35 -4.91 21.16
C ASP A 89 14.44 -4.35 22.58
N ASN A 90 15.18 -5.01 23.49
CA ASN A 90 15.34 -4.56 24.87
C ASN A 90 15.99 -3.17 25.00
N LEU A 91 17.05 -2.87 24.22
CA LEU A 91 17.73 -1.56 24.27
C LEU A 91 16.90 -0.44 23.66
N ARG A 92 16.08 -0.75 22.66
CA ARG A 92 15.15 0.21 22.10
C ARG A 92 13.98 0.41 23.06
N ILE A 93 13.47 -0.64 23.73
CA ILE A 93 12.34 -0.53 24.68
C ILE A 93 12.75 0.35 25.85
N ILE A 94 13.99 0.23 26.33
CA ILE A 94 14.54 1.11 27.37
C ILE A 94 14.55 2.60 26.94
N ARG A 95 14.59 2.91 25.63
CA ARG A 95 14.48 4.30 25.12
C ARG A 95 13.04 4.80 25.07
N CYS A 96 12.04 3.92 25.11
CA CYS A 96 10.62 4.28 25.19
C CYS A 96 10.15 4.16 26.64
N ASN A 97 9.54 5.19 27.20
CA ASN A 97 9.17 5.16 28.62
C ASN A 97 7.98 4.22 28.91
N SER A 98 7.27 3.74 27.87
CA SER A 98 6.17 2.79 28.01
C SER A 98 5.98 1.88 26.79
N LYS A 99 5.28 0.75 27.00
CA LYS A 99 4.84 -0.15 25.93
C LYS A 99 3.91 0.55 24.92
N ASP A 100 3.13 1.51 25.38
CA ASP A 100 2.17 2.24 24.53
C ASP A 100 2.92 3.15 23.56
N GLU A 101 3.92 3.88 24.05
CA GLU A 101 4.78 4.73 23.22
C GLU A 101 5.54 3.92 22.18
N TRP A 102 6.02 2.72 22.53
CA TRP A 102 6.66 1.80 21.59
C TRP A 102 5.72 1.39 20.46
N PHE A 103 4.49 0.97 20.79
CA PHE A 103 3.51 0.58 19.78
C PHE A 103 3.16 1.75 18.86
N ILE A 104 2.92 2.93 19.44
CA ILE A 104 2.63 4.16 18.69
C ILE A 104 3.79 4.51 17.75
N MET A 105 5.04 4.44 18.23
CA MET A 105 6.23 4.70 17.41
C MET A 105 6.30 3.77 16.20
N ASN A 106 6.07 2.47 16.40
CA ASN A 106 6.10 1.50 15.29
C ASN A 106 4.95 1.74 14.32
N PHE A 107 3.75 1.99 14.82
CA PHE A 107 2.59 2.35 13.97
C PHE A 107 2.86 3.62 13.13
N LEU A 108 3.40 4.67 13.73
CA LEU A 108 3.78 5.90 13.01
C LEU A 108 4.90 5.66 12.00
N SER A 109 5.85 4.79 12.31
CA SER A 109 6.91 4.37 11.37
C SER A 109 6.30 3.64 10.16
N ILE A 110 5.34 2.75 10.38
CA ILE A 110 4.61 2.04 9.32
C ILE A 110 3.87 3.04 8.42
N PHE A 111 3.09 3.96 9.02
CA PHE A 111 2.35 4.97 8.28
C PHE A 111 3.28 5.89 7.47
N THR A 112 4.39 6.33 8.07
CA THR A 112 5.39 7.16 7.39
C THR A 112 6.06 6.41 6.23
N LEU A 113 6.36 5.13 6.42
CA LEU A 113 6.93 4.29 5.36
C LEU A 113 5.95 4.09 4.20
N ALA A 114 4.65 3.92 4.49
CA ALA A 114 3.61 3.85 3.46
C ALA A 114 3.53 5.14 2.63
N LEU A 115 3.61 6.31 3.27
CA LEU A 115 3.66 7.61 2.59
C LEU A 115 4.88 7.70 1.65
N ILE A 116 6.07 7.38 2.17
CA ILE A 116 7.32 7.42 1.39
C ILE A 116 7.24 6.46 0.21
N PHE A 117 6.74 5.24 0.44
CA PHE A 117 6.66 4.22 -0.60
C PHE A 117 5.73 4.66 -1.75
N VAL A 118 4.55 5.19 -1.45
CA VAL A 118 3.63 5.73 -2.47
C VAL A 118 4.24 6.94 -3.18
N ALA A 119 4.90 7.85 -2.46
CA ALA A 119 5.59 8.98 -3.07
C ALA A 119 6.70 8.52 -4.03
N CYS A 120 7.49 7.50 -3.66
CA CYS A 120 8.50 6.92 -4.54
C CYS A 120 7.89 6.31 -5.81
N ILE A 121 6.75 5.62 -5.72
CA ILE A 121 6.04 5.10 -6.90
C ILE A 121 5.64 6.24 -7.84
N ILE A 122 5.08 7.33 -7.30
CA ILE A 122 4.71 8.50 -8.09
C ILE A 122 5.94 9.12 -8.77
N ILE A 123 7.02 9.35 -8.01
CA ILE A 123 8.27 9.93 -8.52
C ILE A 123 8.84 9.06 -9.64
N ILE A 124 8.92 7.74 -9.45
CA ILE A 124 9.41 6.79 -10.47
C ILE A 124 8.58 6.91 -11.75
N ASN A 125 7.26 6.93 -11.65
CA ASN A 125 6.38 7.05 -12.82
C ASN A 125 6.54 8.39 -13.53
N VAL A 126 6.64 9.48 -12.78
CA VAL A 126 6.89 10.82 -13.33
C VAL A 126 8.23 10.88 -14.05
N LEU A 127 9.31 10.34 -13.46
CA LEU A 127 10.64 10.32 -14.06
C LEU A 127 10.70 9.49 -15.35
N ILE A 128 10.01 8.35 -15.39
CA ILE A 128 9.95 7.48 -16.58
C ILE A 128 9.08 8.11 -17.68
N GLY A 129 7.96 8.70 -17.29
CA GLY A 129 6.97 9.20 -18.22
C GLY A 129 7.24 10.62 -18.72
N CYS A 130 8.02 11.45 -18.02
CA CYS A 130 8.16 12.87 -18.36
C CYS A 130 8.78 13.14 -19.74
N LEU A 131 9.55 12.20 -20.28
CA LEU A 131 10.14 12.31 -21.62
C LEU A 131 9.22 11.77 -22.72
N ASN A 132 8.19 11.00 -22.37
CA ASN A 132 7.40 10.21 -23.33
C ASN A 132 5.90 10.56 -23.33
N LEU A 133 5.40 11.25 -22.30
CA LEU A 133 3.97 11.46 -22.06
C LEU A 133 3.69 12.91 -21.64
N ASP A 134 2.52 13.40 -22.05
CA ASP A 134 2.06 14.74 -21.68
C ASP A 134 1.50 14.80 -20.24
N PHE A 135 1.57 15.99 -19.64
CA PHE A 135 1.06 16.30 -18.29
C PHE A 135 -0.33 16.95 -18.29
N GLN A 136 -1.05 16.91 -19.41
CA GLN A 136 -2.37 17.53 -19.48
C GLN A 136 -3.35 16.83 -18.53
N ASN A 137 -3.97 17.57 -17.61
CA ASN A 137 -4.97 17.07 -16.65
C ASN A 137 -6.34 16.88 -17.31
N LEU A 138 -6.35 16.19 -18.45
CA LEU A 138 -7.51 15.81 -19.23
C LEU A 138 -7.38 14.31 -19.54
N TRP A 139 -8.48 13.58 -19.51
CA TRP A 139 -8.46 12.16 -19.87
C TRP A 139 -7.99 11.99 -21.31
N SER A 140 -7.00 11.13 -21.51
CA SER A 140 -6.44 10.86 -22.83
C SER A 140 -7.43 10.08 -23.68
N ASP A 141 -7.24 10.09 -25.00
CA ASP A 141 -8.05 9.25 -25.88
C ASP A 141 -7.79 7.77 -25.61
N GLY A 142 -6.57 7.43 -25.18
CA GLY A 142 -6.21 6.12 -24.67
C GLY A 142 -7.07 5.68 -23.49
N SER A 143 -7.26 6.50 -22.45
CA SER A 143 -8.13 6.15 -21.31
C SER A 143 -9.57 5.91 -21.76
N LYS A 144 -10.08 6.74 -22.67
CA LYS A 144 -11.43 6.59 -23.23
C LYS A 144 -11.57 5.29 -24.00
N THR A 145 -10.57 4.92 -24.80
CA THR A 145 -10.54 3.67 -25.58
C THR A 145 -10.42 2.44 -24.66
N ILE A 146 -9.52 2.46 -23.68
CA ILE A 146 -9.38 1.38 -22.69
C ILE A 146 -10.68 1.18 -21.90
N SER A 147 -11.35 2.27 -21.55
CA SER A 147 -12.63 2.23 -20.87
C SER A 147 -13.76 1.72 -21.77
N LYS A 148 -13.76 2.10 -23.05
CA LYS A 148 -14.83 1.76 -23.99
C LYS A 148 -14.74 0.37 -24.59
N GLU A 149 -13.54 -0.06 -24.93
CA GLU A 149 -13.29 -1.27 -25.72
C GLU A 149 -12.77 -2.42 -24.87
N LEU A 150 -11.97 -2.13 -23.83
CA LEU A 150 -11.36 -3.17 -23.00
C LEU A 150 -12.09 -3.40 -21.67
N ASN A 151 -13.06 -2.54 -21.30
CA ASN A 151 -13.75 -2.55 -20.00
C ASN A 151 -12.79 -2.64 -18.80
N LYS A 152 -11.57 -2.13 -18.93
CA LYS A 152 -10.54 -2.16 -17.87
C LYS A 152 -10.61 -0.96 -16.93
N MET A 153 -11.46 0.02 -17.25
CA MET A 153 -11.65 1.26 -16.50
C MET A 153 -13.13 1.68 -16.59
N PRO A 154 -13.80 2.02 -15.48
CA PRO A 154 -15.19 2.47 -15.51
C PRO A 154 -15.35 3.75 -16.35
N LYS A 155 -16.26 3.78 -17.32
CA LYS A 155 -16.48 4.95 -18.20
C LYS A 155 -16.86 6.19 -17.41
N GLU A 156 -17.59 5.97 -16.34
CA GLU A 156 -18.11 7.00 -15.46
C GLU A 156 -16.99 7.78 -14.78
N ILE A 157 -15.84 7.16 -14.48
CA ILE A 157 -14.75 7.88 -13.82
C ILE A 157 -14.28 9.09 -14.65
N ILE A 158 -14.37 8.97 -15.99
CA ILE A 158 -14.00 10.01 -16.95
C ILE A 158 -14.92 11.23 -16.81
N SER A 159 -16.20 11.02 -16.48
CA SER A 159 -17.18 12.08 -16.29
C SER A 159 -17.24 12.62 -14.85
N TYR A 160 -16.87 11.82 -13.85
CA TYR A 160 -17.00 12.18 -12.43
C TYR A 160 -15.80 12.94 -11.86
N MET A 161 -14.59 12.77 -12.40
CA MET A 161 -13.39 13.40 -11.86
C MET A 161 -12.31 13.63 -12.92
N SER A 162 -11.39 14.56 -12.65
CA SER A 162 -10.19 14.74 -13.47
C SER A 162 -9.14 13.66 -13.19
N PRO A 163 -8.19 13.40 -14.12
CA PRO A 163 -7.11 12.43 -13.92
C PRO A 163 -6.27 12.68 -12.67
N LEU A 164 -5.93 13.93 -12.36
CA LEU A 164 -5.20 14.29 -11.15
C LEU A 164 -5.95 13.88 -9.87
N THR A 165 -7.25 14.14 -9.81
CA THR A 165 -8.09 13.75 -8.67
C THR A 165 -8.15 12.23 -8.52
N ALA A 166 -8.24 11.49 -9.63
CA ALA A 166 -8.18 10.04 -9.63
C ALA A 166 -6.85 9.54 -9.05
N VAL A 167 -5.71 10.09 -9.48
CA VAL A 167 -4.39 9.74 -8.94
C VAL A 167 -4.30 10.04 -7.44
N LEU A 168 -4.80 11.19 -6.99
CA LEU A 168 -4.79 11.55 -5.56
C LEU A 168 -5.62 10.56 -4.72
N ILE A 169 -6.82 10.20 -5.18
CA ILE A 169 -7.68 9.21 -4.49
C ILE A 169 -6.99 7.84 -4.46
N SER A 170 -6.44 7.37 -5.58
CA SER A 170 -5.70 6.10 -5.64
C SER A 170 -4.47 6.11 -4.73
N SER A 171 -3.77 7.24 -4.62
CA SER A 171 -2.65 7.42 -3.70
C SER A 171 -3.08 7.23 -2.25
N LEU A 172 -4.19 7.86 -1.84
CA LEU A 172 -4.73 7.74 -0.49
C LEU A 172 -5.17 6.31 -0.17
N PHE A 173 -5.83 5.63 -1.12
CA PHE A 173 -6.20 4.22 -0.96
C PHE A 173 -4.98 3.31 -0.78
N LEU A 174 -3.90 3.53 -1.53
CA LEU A 174 -2.66 2.77 -1.34
C LEU A 174 -1.98 3.07 0.00
N ILE A 175 -1.95 4.33 0.45
CA ILE A 175 -1.42 4.70 1.77
C ILE A 175 -2.17 3.96 2.87
N PHE A 176 -3.51 3.96 2.82
CA PHE A 176 -4.34 3.24 3.78
C PHE A 176 -4.10 1.74 3.73
N ASN A 177 -4.08 1.16 2.52
CA ASN A 177 -3.81 -0.26 2.32
C ASN A 177 -2.46 -0.70 2.91
N PHE A 178 -1.37 0.02 2.61
CA PHE A 178 -0.05 -0.29 3.15
C PHE A 178 0.02 -0.09 4.66
N THR A 179 -0.70 0.90 5.20
CA THR A 179 -0.82 1.08 6.66
C THR A 179 -1.52 -0.11 7.32
N ILE A 180 -2.62 -0.58 6.74
CA ILE A 180 -3.35 -1.78 7.21
C ILE A 180 -2.43 -3.00 7.16
N LEU A 181 -1.83 -3.28 6.00
CA LEU A 181 -0.95 -4.43 5.82
C LEU A 181 0.26 -4.38 6.76
N GLY A 182 0.88 -3.22 6.92
CA GLY A 182 2.00 -3.05 7.85
C GLY A 182 1.60 -3.22 9.31
N THR A 183 0.41 -2.78 9.70
CA THR A 183 -0.11 -2.97 11.07
C THR A 183 -0.43 -4.44 11.32
N VAL A 184 -1.06 -5.12 10.37
CA VAL A 184 -1.30 -6.58 10.44
C VAL A 184 0.02 -7.34 10.52
N PHE A 185 1.02 -6.95 9.72
CA PHE A 185 2.36 -7.53 9.76
C PHE A 185 2.95 -7.43 11.18
N TYR A 186 2.83 -6.25 11.78
CA TYR A 186 3.31 -6.03 13.14
C TYR A 186 2.54 -6.87 14.17
N ILE A 187 1.22 -6.98 14.04
CA ILE A 187 0.39 -7.85 14.90
C ILE A 187 0.82 -9.31 14.77
N GLY A 188 1.10 -9.78 13.56
CA GLY A 188 1.64 -11.13 13.34
C GLY A 188 2.97 -11.35 14.05
N ILE A 189 3.85 -10.36 14.04
CA ILE A 189 5.11 -10.41 14.81
C ILE A 189 4.83 -10.48 16.30
N ILE A 190 3.92 -9.65 16.81
CA ILE A 190 3.54 -9.65 18.23
C ILE A 190 3.05 -11.06 18.60
N CYS A 191 2.04 -11.60 17.92
CA CYS A 191 1.46 -12.90 18.26
C CYS A 191 2.46 -14.07 18.23
N PHE A 192 3.40 -14.10 17.29
CA PHE A 192 4.25 -15.27 17.05
C PHE A 192 5.74 -15.05 17.35
N ARG A 193 6.14 -13.83 17.73
CA ARG A 193 7.52 -13.42 18.04
C ARG A 193 8.54 -13.68 16.92
N LYS A 194 8.09 -13.78 15.67
CA LYS A 194 8.94 -14.05 14.49
C LYS A 194 8.54 -13.16 13.32
N VAL A 195 9.53 -12.53 12.66
CA VAL A 195 9.30 -11.60 11.54
C VAL A 195 8.58 -12.27 10.36
N TYR A 196 8.95 -13.50 10.01
CA TYR A 196 8.33 -14.21 8.90
C TYR A 196 6.84 -14.50 9.14
N MET A 197 6.39 -14.57 10.39
CA MET A 197 4.96 -14.73 10.70
C MET A 197 4.17 -13.45 10.43
N GLY A 198 4.77 -12.26 10.58
CA GLY A 198 4.20 -11.02 10.08
C GLY A 198 3.98 -11.03 8.57
N PHE A 199 4.93 -11.60 7.82
CA PHE A 199 4.81 -11.75 6.38
C PHE A 199 3.67 -12.72 6.00
N ILE A 200 3.61 -13.88 6.65
CA ILE A 200 2.56 -14.90 6.41
C ILE A 200 1.17 -14.34 6.70
N THR A 201 0.97 -13.70 7.85
CA THR A 201 -0.33 -13.15 8.27
C THR A 201 -0.83 -12.05 7.31
N SER A 202 0.05 -11.16 6.87
CA SER A 202 -0.32 -10.10 5.93
C SER A 202 -0.56 -10.66 4.52
N SER A 203 0.26 -11.61 4.09
CA SER A 203 0.09 -12.31 2.80
C SER A 203 -1.22 -13.07 2.75
N PHE A 204 -1.65 -13.65 3.86
CA PHE A 204 -2.94 -14.34 3.95
C PHE A 204 -4.11 -13.40 3.64
N ILE A 205 -4.13 -12.16 4.14
CA ILE A 205 -5.18 -11.18 3.83
C ILE A 205 -5.21 -10.85 2.33
N ILE A 206 -4.03 -10.68 1.72
CA ILE A 206 -3.88 -10.41 0.28
C ILE A 206 -4.44 -11.60 -0.53
N ILE A 207 -3.99 -12.82 -0.21
CA ILE A 207 -4.40 -14.05 -0.91
C ILE A 207 -5.90 -14.28 -0.76
N MET A 208 -6.47 -14.09 0.44
CA MET A 208 -7.92 -14.21 0.65
C MET A 208 -8.70 -13.19 -0.16
N SER A 209 -8.21 -11.96 -0.27
CA SER A 209 -8.84 -10.92 -1.11
C SER A 209 -8.79 -11.28 -2.60
N ILE A 210 -7.68 -11.86 -3.06
CA ILE A 210 -7.52 -12.36 -4.43
C ILE A 210 -8.48 -13.53 -4.68
N ALA A 211 -8.46 -14.54 -3.82
CA ALA A 211 -9.30 -15.73 -3.94
C ALA A 211 -10.78 -15.37 -3.97
N ALA A 212 -11.23 -14.49 -3.07
CA ALA A 212 -12.62 -14.04 -3.02
C ALA A 212 -13.06 -13.31 -4.31
N LYS A 213 -12.15 -12.55 -4.94
CA LYS A 213 -12.43 -11.90 -6.23
C LYS A 213 -12.59 -12.93 -7.35
N TYR A 214 -11.69 -13.91 -7.44
CA TYR A 214 -11.74 -14.95 -8.48
C TYR A 214 -12.89 -15.94 -8.31
N MET A 215 -13.32 -16.21 -7.07
CA MET A 215 -14.49 -17.04 -6.78
C MET A 215 -15.82 -16.35 -7.11
N ASN A 216 -15.82 -15.13 -7.65
CA ASN A 216 -17.02 -14.37 -8.00
C ASN A 216 -18.01 -14.30 -6.82
N LEU A 217 -17.51 -14.01 -5.62
CA LEU A 217 -18.34 -13.75 -4.44
C LEU A 217 -19.00 -12.35 -4.53
N ILE A 218 -19.77 -12.12 -5.61
CA ILE A 218 -20.35 -10.83 -6.03
C ILE A 218 -21.21 -10.18 -4.92
N LYS A 219 -21.77 -10.97 -4.00
CA LYS A 219 -22.55 -10.44 -2.86
C LYS A 219 -21.67 -9.78 -1.79
N TYR A 220 -20.38 -10.13 -1.73
CA TYR A 220 -19.46 -9.74 -0.67
C TYR A 220 -18.31 -8.84 -1.15
N THR A 221 -18.27 -8.48 -2.44
CA THR A 221 -17.23 -7.65 -3.05
C THR A 221 -17.01 -6.33 -2.32
N LYS A 222 -18.09 -5.65 -1.88
CA LYS A 222 -17.98 -4.41 -1.09
C LYS A 222 -17.23 -4.55 0.25
N TYR A 223 -17.06 -5.77 0.77
CA TYR A 223 -16.32 -6.03 2.01
C TYR A 223 -14.90 -6.53 1.78
N LEU A 224 -14.50 -6.75 0.54
CA LEU A 224 -13.15 -7.19 0.21
C LEU A 224 -12.19 -6.01 0.20
N LEU A 225 -11.00 -6.21 0.74
CA LEU A 225 -9.94 -5.19 0.75
C LEU A 225 -9.61 -4.76 -0.70
N ALA A 226 -9.48 -5.72 -1.62
CA ALA A 226 -9.14 -5.46 -3.02
C ALA A 226 -10.13 -4.54 -3.76
N ASP A 227 -11.42 -4.60 -3.42
CA ASP A 227 -12.43 -3.75 -4.06
C ASP A 227 -12.49 -2.34 -3.45
N ASN A 228 -12.07 -2.20 -2.19
CA ASN A 228 -12.02 -0.91 -1.49
C ASN A 228 -10.71 -0.12 -1.73
N ILE A 229 -9.64 -0.77 -2.19
CA ILE A 229 -8.35 -0.08 -2.43
C ILE A 229 -8.13 0.30 -3.91
N LEU A 230 -8.87 -0.31 -4.85
CA LEU A 230 -8.71 -0.07 -6.28
C LEU A 230 -9.77 0.88 -6.79
N LEU A 231 -9.35 2.06 -7.24
CA LEU A 231 -10.27 3.08 -7.74
C LEU A 231 -11.16 2.56 -8.88
N PHE A 232 -10.62 1.72 -9.77
CA PHE A 232 -11.38 1.13 -10.88
C PHE A 232 -12.43 0.07 -10.46
N ASN A 233 -12.43 -0.37 -9.21
CA ASN A 233 -13.44 -1.28 -8.65
C ASN A 233 -14.59 -0.52 -7.95
N HIS A 234 -14.70 0.79 -8.09
CA HIS A 234 -15.73 1.58 -7.41
C HIS A 234 -16.98 1.78 -8.27
N ASN A 235 -18.12 1.89 -7.58
CA ASN A 235 -19.39 2.23 -8.20
C ASN A 235 -19.56 3.76 -8.32
N PHE A 236 -19.87 4.21 -9.53
CA PHE A 236 -20.16 5.61 -9.84
C PHE A 236 -21.64 5.87 -10.17
N ARG A 237 -22.48 4.82 -10.31
CA ARG A 237 -23.83 4.92 -10.90
C ARG A 237 -24.97 4.25 -10.14
N ARG A 238 -24.76 3.83 -8.88
CA ARG A 238 -25.76 3.19 -7.96
C ARG A 238 -25.96 1.66 -8.11
N ALA A 239 -25.01 0.91 -8.66
CA ALA A 239 -25.00 -0.56 -8.51
C ALA A 239 -24.60 -1.01 -7.08
N ASN A 240 -25.45 -1.77 -6.39
CA ASN A 240 -25.27 -2.10 -4.96
C ASN A 240 -24.13 -3.09 -4.62
N THR A 241 -23.41 -3.62 -5.62
CA THR A 241 -22.41 -4.69 -5.41
C THR A 241 -20.99 -4.15 -5.20
N LEU A 242 -20.64 -3.02 -5.81
CA LEU A 242 -19.32 -2.39 -5.70
C LEU A 242 -19.36 -1.23 -4.70
N PRO A 243 -18.26 -0.99 -3.95
CA PRO A 243 -18.22 0.09 -2.97
C PRO A 243 -18.22 1.46 -3.65
N THR A 244 -18.78 2.46 -2.96
CA THR A 244 -18.64 3.88 -3.36
C THR A 244 -17.35 4.45 -2.77
N ILE A 245 -16.78 5.49 -3.38
CA ILE A 245 -15.54 6.10 -2.89
C ILE A 245 -15.64 6.53 -1.41
N PRO A 246 -16.71 7.22 -0.97
CA PRO A 246 -16.87 7.56 0.45
C PRO A 246 -16.96 6.34 1.36
N TYR A 247 -17.65 5.27 0.92
CA TYR A 247 -17.73 4.03 1.68
C TYR A 247 -16.34 3.41 1.89
N SER A 248 -15.50 3.38 0.86
CA SER A 248 -14.15 2.81 0.96
C SER A 248 -13.23 3.61 1.88
N PHE A 249 -13.34 4.95 1.91
CA PHE A 249 -12.64 5.74 2.92
C PHE A 249 -13.05 5.37 4.35
N ILE A 250 -14.36 5.24 4.62
CA ILE A 250 -14.89 4.86 5.94
C ILE A 250 -14.44 3.44 6.29
N TYR A 251 -14.55 2.50 5.34
CA TYR A 251 -14.16 1.11 5.50
C TYR A 251 -12.67 0.97 5.86
N LEU A 252 -11.79 1.61 5.08
CA LEU A 252 -10.34 1.53 5.30
C LEU A 252 -9.94 2.22 6.61
N ALA A 253 -10.49 3.39 6.92
CA ALA A 253 -10.25 4.06 8.20
C ALA A 253 -10.71 3.21 9.39
N SER A 254 -11.87 2.54 9.27
CA SER A 254 -12.38 1.62 10.30
C SER A 254 -11.43 0.45 10.52
N ILE A 255 -10.87 -0.15 9.46
CA ILE A 255 -9.90 -1.23 9.59
C ILE A 255 -8.60 -0.76 10.25
N ILE A 256 -8.10 0.43 9.89
CA ILE A 256 -6.92 1.01 10.56
C ILE A 256 -7.18 1.15 12.07
N VAL A 257 -8.34 1.69 12.46
CA VAL A 257 -8.70 1.83 13.88
C VAL A 257 -8.81 0.48 14.58
N ILE A 258 -9.49 -0.50 13.96
CA ILE A 258 -9.65 -1.85 14.53
C ILE A 258 -8.29 -2.53 14.71
N THR A 259 -7.45 -2.51 13.68
CA THR A 259 -6.11 -3.13 13.75
C THR A 259 -5.19 -2.42 14.72
N TYR A 260 -5.26 -1.09 14.81
CA TYR A 260 -4.53 -0.32 15.82
C TYR A 260 -4.91 -0.71 17.25
N ILE A 261 -6.23 -0.75 17.55
CA ILE A 261 -6.74 -1.13 18.89
C ILE A 261 -6.36 -2.58 19.21
N LEU A 262 -6.58 -3.50 18.27
CA LEU A 262 -6.23 -4.92 18.43
C LEU A 262 -4.73 -5.09 18.70
N GLY A 263 -3.87 -4.43 17.93
CA GLY A 263 -2.43 -4.50 18.10
C GLY A 263 -1.97 -3.96 19.45
N LEU A 264 -2.50 -2.80 19.86
CA LEU A 264 -2.17 -2.21 21.17
C LEU A 264 -2.60 -3.13 22.32
N PHE A 265 -3.80 -3.70 22.24
CA PHE A 265 -4.32 -4.63 23.22
C PHE A 265 -3.47 -5.90 23.34
N LEU A 266 -3.09 -6.51 22.21
CA LEU A 266 -2.24 -7.69 22.18
C LEU A 266 -0.83 -7.39 22.70
N PHE A 267 -0.26 -6.24 22.34
CA PHE A 267 1.06 -5.82 22.78
C PHE A 267 1.14 -5.62 24.30
N LYS A 268 0.12 -5.01 24.90
CA LYS A 268 0.04 -4.80 26.37
C LYS A 268 0.10 -6.11 27.15
N ARG A 269 -0.50 -7.17 26.63
CA ARG A 269 -0.57 -8.50 27.24
C ARG A 269 0.72 -9.31 27.13
N GLN A 270 1.72 -8.82 26.39
CA GLN A 270 3.00 -9.52 26.30
C GLN A 270 3.86 -9.19 27.52
N ASP A 271 4.25 -10.22 28.25
CA ASP A 271 5.32 -10.12 29.21
C ASP A 271 6.64 -9.99 28.43
N PHE A 272 7.33 -8.86 28.64
CA PHE A 272 8.73 -8.78 28.28
C PHE A 272 9.47 -9.50 29.39
N ASP A 273 9.98 -10.70 29.10
CA ASP A 273 10.97 -11.33 29.96
C ASP A 273 12.21 -10.43 29.96
N VAL A 274 12.25 -9.52 30.93
CA VAL A 274 13.45 -8.77 31.30
C VAL A 274 14.32 -9.73 32.10
N GLY A 275 14.95 -10.67 31.39
CA GLY A 275 15.88 -11.65 31.96
C GLY A 275 15.53 -13.10 31.59
N GLY A 276 16.14 -13.61 30.52
CA GLY A 276 15.97 -15.01 30.14
C GLY A 276 16.88 -15.40 28.97
N ASN A 277 18.12 -15.73 29.30
CA ASN A 277 19.13 -16.44 28.52
C ASN A 277 19.31 -16.08 27.03
N ASN A 278 20.43 -15.41 26.77
CA ASN A 278 21.27 -15.72 25.62
C ASN A 278 21.54 -17.22 25.63
N ASN A 279 20.79 -17.98 24.83
CA ASN A 279 21.15 -19.22 24.18
C ASN A 279 19.92 -19.66 23.41
N ASP A 280 19.93 -19.50 22.09
CA ASP A 280 19.60 -20.55 21.12
C ASP A 280 19.63 -19.97 19.71
N TYR A 281 20.74 -20.30 19.04
CA TYR A 281 21.01 -20.43 17.60
C TYR A 281 20.23 -19.58 16.58
#